data_AF-A0A8T4U7L4-F1
#
_entry.id   AF-A0A8T4U7L4-F1
#
_cell.length_a   1.000
_cell.length_b   1.000
_cell.length_c   1.000
_cell.angle_alpha   90.00
_cell.angle_beta   90.00
_cell.angle_gamma   90.00
#
_symmetry.space_group_name_H-M   'P 1'
#
loop_
_entity.id
_entity.type
_entity.pdbx_description
1 polymer ?
#
loop_
_entity_poly.entity_id
_entity_poly.type
_entity_poly.pdbx_seq_one_letter_code
_entity_poly.pdbx_strand_id
1 'polypeptide(L)'
;MKILLFILLLFLMSCATKQPINEGRDVSLSIIEYPDGEIYPEIDTFKLRIKITNQAKNDIQGILCVSDSLSDNFGGISSHECQDVYLEKGELIDEKIIPRSQDFLFPEAKRATYSYIAPNKDISEYISLTTTFQYEIESISSTTICVSNPYLDDPYCNNKEIINNIKRDNTPLIVSKIEKSTNTLSENEIKLNLKFYLELEENGYLLSKNSLFSQEKTSYPEIEFRAILNENEELTCTSLENNIFKFKEDQNIIQCSIILPIKQDFIQLKLDTYLGYGFMLRTEPIQIKLKKEEY
;
A
#
# COMPACT_ATOMS: atom_id res chain seq x y z
N MET A 1 22.09 -57.91 -1.52
CA MET A 1 22.82 -56.74 -2.05
C MET A 1 22.01 -56.04 -3.15
N LYS A 2 20.78 -55.57 -2.85
CA LYS A 2 19.93 -54.78 -3.79
C LYS A 2 19.02 -53.74 -3.10
N ILE A 3 19.13 -53.58 -1.78
CA ILE A 3 18.30 -52.66 -0.98
C ILE A 3 19.06 -51.36 -0.65
N LEU A 4 20.37 -51.30 -0.93
CA LEU A 4 21.21 -50.13 -0.62
C LEU A 4 21.21 -49.05 -1.72
N LEU A 5 20.59 -49.30 -2.89
CA LEU A 5 20.61 -48.37 -4.02
C LEU A 5 19.38 -47.43 -4.08
N PHE A 6 18.37 -47.64 -3.24
CA PHE A 6 17.11 -46.87 -3.30
C PHE A 6 17.03 -45.70 -2.31
N ILE A 7 17.92 -45.65 -1.31
CA ILE A 7 17.97 -44.56 -0.32
C ILE A 7 18.90 -43.42 -0.77
N LEU A 8 19.79 -43.66 -1.74
CA LEU A 8 20.72 -42.64 -2.25
C LEU A 8 20.12 -41.69 -3.29
N LEU A 9 18.88 -41.93 -3.75
CA LEU A 9 18.20 -41.13 -4.78
C LEU A 9 17.17 -40.13 -4.22
N LEU A 10 16.94 -40.11 -2.89
CA LEU A 10 16.04 -39.16 -2.23
C LEU A 10 16.74 -37.87 -1.75
N PHE A 11 18.05 -37.71 -2.01
CA PHE A 11 18.79 -36.46 -1.79
C PHE A 11 19.04 -35.69 -3.09
N LEU A 12 18.21 -35.89 -4.12
CA LEU A 12 18.11 -34.93 -5.22
C LEU A 12 17.42 -33.67 -4.69
N MET A 13 18.27 -32.77 -4.18
CA MET A 13 18.17 -31.33 -4.35
C MET A 13 16.75 -30.77 -4.47
N SER A 14 16.06 -30.69 -3.34
CA SER A 14 15.14 -29.57 -3.16
C SER A 14 16.03 -28.34 -2.93
N CYS A 15 16.47 -27.72 -4.04
CA CYS A 15 16.85 -26.32 -3.99
C CYS A 15 15.58 -25.62 -3.51
N ALA A 16 15.53 -25.27 -2.23
CA ALA A 16 14.48 -24.44 -1.70
C ALA A 16 14.57 -23.11 -2.46
N THR A 17 13.79 -22.98 -3.54
CA THR A 17 13.55 -21.70 -4.19
C THR A 17 13.07 -20.78 -3.08
N LYS A 18 13.95 -19.84 -2.70
CA LYS A 18 13.66 -18.78 -1.74
C LYS A 18 12.32 -18.19 -2.14
N GLN A 19 11.31 -18.39 -1.29
CA GLN A 19 10.01 -17.82 -1.57
C GLN A 19 10.18 -16.31 -1.62
N PRO A 20 9.63 -15.64 -2.64
CA PRO A 20 9.65 -14.18 -2.68
C PRO A 20 9.03 -13.67 -1.39
N ILE A 21 9.72 -12.73 -0.74
CA ILE A 21 9.13 -11.96 0.36
C ILE A 21 8.12 -11.05 -0.33
N ASN A 22 6.85 -11.45 -0.30
CA ASN A 22 5.74 -10.69 -0.85
C ASN A 22 5.23 -9.75 0.25
N GLU A 23 5.30 -8.45 -0.01
CA GLU A 23 4.62 -7.47 0.82
C GLU A 23 3.57 -6.75 0.00
N GLY A 24 2.33 -6.80 0.49
CA GLY A 24 1.18 -6.06 -0.01
C GLY A 24 0.10 -6.89 -0.70
N ARG A 25 -1.16 -6.43 -0.63
CA ARG A 25 -2.34 -7.17 -1.11
C ARG A 25 -2.68 -6.83 -2.56
N ASP A 26 -2.73 -5.55 -2.89
CA ASP A 26 -3.09 -5.05 -4.23
C ASP A 26 -1.86 -4.74 -5.07
N VAL A 27 -0.79 -4.26 -4.45
CA VAL A 27 0.54 -4.20 -5.05
C VAL A 27 1.47 -5.06 -4.21
N SER A 28 2.26 -5.91 -4.87
CA SER A 28 3.29 -6.69 -4.19
C SER A 28 4.70 -6.34 -4.65
N LEU A 29 5.62 -6.20 -3.70
CA LEU A 29 7.04 -5.95 -3.93
C LEU A 29 7.88 -7.15 -3.49
N SER A 30 8.84 -7.60 -4.31
CA SER A 30 9.74 -8.70 -3.97
C SER A 30 11.11 -8.60 -4.60
N ILE A 31 12.15 -8.98 -3.86
CA ILE A 31 13.50 -9.21 -4.40
C ILE A 31 13.58 -10.68 -4.86
N ILE A 32 13.72 -10.91 -6.16
CA ILE A 32 13.72 -12.26 -6.76
C ILE A 32 15.12 -12.76 -7.18
N GLU A 33 16.08 -11.85 -7.37
CA GLU A 33 17.49 -12.18 -7.58
C GLU A 33 18.33 -11.23 -6.73
N TYR A 34 19.26 -11.79 -5.96
CA TYR A 34 20.20 -11.08 -5.11
C TYR A 34 21.42 -11.99 -4.86
N PRO A 35 22.57 -11.44 -4.44
CA PRO A 35 23.75 -12.26 -4.18
C PRO A 35 23.49 -13.24 -3.03
N ASP A 36 23.68 -14.52 -3.30
CA ASP A 36 23.55 -15.59 -2.32
C ASP A 36 24.92 -15.93 -1.72
N GLY A 37 24.98 -16.01 -0.39
CA GLY A 37 26.19 -16.40 0.33
C GLY A 37 27.06 -15.23 0.75
N GLU A 38 28.37 -15.45 0.74
CA GLU A 38 29.38 -14.48 1.14
C GLU A 38 29.94 -13.79 -0.10
N ILE A 39 29.96 -12.45 -0.09
CA ILE A 39 30.53 -11.63 -1.17
C ILE A 39 31.99 -11.32 -0.83
N TYR A 40 32.88 -11.57 -1.77
CA TYR A 40 34.29 -11.17 -1.72
C TYR A 40 34.43 -9.75 -2.30
N PRO A 41 34.74 -8.74 -1.47
CA PRO A 41 34.94 -7.37 -1.95
C PRO A 41 35.99 -7.31 -3.07
N GLU A 42 35.84 -6.39 -4.01
CA GLU A 42 36.70 -6.15 -5.18
C GLU A 42 36.78 -7.28 -6.22
N ILE A 43 36.29 -8.47 -5.88
CA ILE A 43 36.29 -9.66 -6.74
C ILE A 43 34.88 -9.92 -7.27
N ASP A 44 33.92 -10.00 -6.36
CA ASP A 44 32.55 -10.36 -6.70
C ASP A 44 31.75 -9.15 -7.15
N THR A 45 30.91 -9.41 -8.15
CA THR A 45 29.95 -8.44 -8.65
C THR A 45 28.55 -9.02 -8.61
N PHE A 46 27.55 -8.19 -8.34
CA PHE A 46 26.17 -8.65 -8.26
C PHE A 46 25.19 -7.68 -8.92
N LYS A 47 23.96 -8.16 -9.08
CA LYS A 47 22.80 -7.39 -9.51
C LYS A 47 21.62 -7.75 -8.61
N LEU A 48 20.64 -6.86 -8.57
CA LEU A 48 19.34 -7.17 -8.00
C LEU A 48 18.31 -7.26 -9.12
N ARG A 49 17.39 -8.22 -8.98
CA ARG A 49 16.16 -8.27 -9.76
C ARG A 49 15.00 -8.16 -8.80
N ILE A 50 14.21 -7.12 -9.00
CA ILE A 50 13.02 -6.84 -8.20
C ILE A 50 11.79 -7.12 -9.06
N LYS A 51 10.78 -7.73 -8.48
CA LYS A 51 9.48 -7.91 -9.11
C LYS A 51 8.45 -7.05 -8.40
N ILE A 52 7.72 -6.27 -9.18
CA ILE A 52 6.50 -5.60 -8.74
C ILE A 52 5.32 -6.27 -9.42
N THR A 53 4.25 -6.52 -8.67
CA THR A 53 3.00 -7.07 -9.19
C THR A 53 1.83 -6.17 -8.80
N ASN A 54 1.02 -5.78 -9.79
CA ASN A 54 -0.19 -4.99 -9.62
C ASN A 54 -1.44 -5.86 -9.82
N GLN A 55 -2.23 -6.00 -8.76
CA GLN A 55 -3.56 -6.60 -8.69
C GLN A 55 -4.66 -5.53 -8.52
N ALA A 56 -4.29 -4.25 -8.45
CA ALA A 56 -5.25 -3.16 -8.37
C ALA A 56 -6.02 -3.01 -9.69
N LYS A 57 -7.20 -2.38 -9.61
CA LYS A 57 -8.05 -2.08 -10.77
C LYS A 57 -7.57 -0.85 -11.56
N ASN A 58 -6.58 -0.15 -11.04
CA ASN A 58 -6.00 1.05 -11.62
C ASN A 58 -4.53 0.79 -11.96
N ASP A 59 -4.05 1.49 -12.98
CA ASP A 59 -2.62 1.51 -13.29
C ASP A 59 -1.90 2.15 -12.11
N ILE A 60 -0.68 1.69 -11.84
CA ILE A 60 0.16 2.27 -10.79
C ILE A 60 1.37 2.95 -11.40
N GLN A 61 1.66 4.14 -10.91
CA GLN A 61 2.90 4.84 -11.17
C GLN A 61 3.61 5.09 -9.85
N GLY A 62 4.92 4.93 -9.84
CA GLY A 62 5.70 5.04 -8.63
C GLY A 62 7.19 5.12 -8.86
N ILE A 63 7.92 5.09 -7.75
CA ILE A 63 9.38 5.12 -7.71
C ILE A 63 9.84 3.90 -6.93
N LEU A 64 10.66 3.08 -7.58
CA LEU A 64 11.29 1.90 -6.99
C LEU A 64 12.73 2.25 -6.64
N CYS A 65 13.11 2.12 -5.37
CA CYS A 65 14.46 2.37 -4.91
C CYS A 65 15.08 1.12 -4.27
N VAL A 66 16.38 0.95 -4.45
CA VAL A 66 17.20 -0.04 -3.74
C VAL A 66 18.21 0.67 -2.86
N SER A 67 18.53 0.06 -1.74
CA SER A 67 19.59 0.55 -0.85
C SER A 67 20.26 -0.60 -0.14
N ASP A 68 21.49 -0.35 0.30
CA ASP A 68 22.18 -1.17 1.27
C ASP A 68 22.51 -0.38 2.53
N SER A 69 22.95 -1.08 3.58
CA SER A 69 23.28 -0.48 4.87
C SER A 69 24.70 0.11 4.93
N LEU A 70 25.50 0.01 3.86
CA LEU A 70 26.83 0.61 3.81
C LEU A 70 26.73 2.05 3.31
N SER A 71 27.78 2.83 3.62
CA SER A 71 27.92 4.14 3.01
C SER A 71 28.48 4.01 1.59
N ASP A 72 28.12 4.96 0.73
CA ASP A 72 28.56 5.02 -0.67
C ASP A 72 30.10 4.97 -0.84
N ASN A 73 30.86 5.31 0.21
CA ASN A 73 32.33 5.23 0.22
C ASN A 73 32.88 3.80 0.05
N PHE A 74 32.05 2.77 0.29
CA PHE A 74 32.45 1.35 0.21
C PHE A 74 31.92 0.66 -1.05
N GLY A 75 31.49 1.44 -2.04
CA GLY A 75 30.86 0.90 -3.25
C GLY A 75 29.47 0.34 -2.95
N GLY A 76 29.08 -0.74 -3.64
CA GLY A 76 27.76 -1.35 -3.47
C GLY A 76 26.65 -0.55 -4.14
N ILE A 77 25.51 -0.47 -3.46
CA ILE A 77 24.32 0.23 -3.94
C ILE A 77 24.37 1.68 -3.46
N SER A 78 24.28 2.63 -4.39
CA SER A 78 24.29 4.05 -4.03
C SER A 78 23.04 4.43 -3.24
N SER A 79 23.19 5.30 -2.24
CA SER A 79 22.17 5.65 -1.25
C SER A 79 20.84 6.23 -1.80
N HIS A 80 20.70 6.44 -3.10
CA HIS A 80 19.51 6.99 -3.76
C HIS A 80 19.28 6.38 -5.16
N GLU A 81 19.63 5.10 -5.37
CA GLU A 81 19.41 4.47 -6.67
C GLU A 81 17.94 4.07 -6.84
N CYS A 82 17.24 4.85 -7.65
CA CYS A 82 15.82 4.69 -7.91
C CYS A 82 15.53 4.67 -9.42
N GLN A 83 14.42 4.05 -9.79
CA GLN A 83 13.87 4.10 -11.15
C GLN A 83 12.36 4.32 -11.12
N ASP A 84 11.86 5.03 -12.13
CA ASP A 84 10.42 5.20 -12.33
C ASP A 84 9.78 3.89 -12.75
N VAL A 85 8.60 3.63 -12.21
CA VAL A 85 7.79 2.44 -12.48
C VAL A 85 6.44 2.88 -13.01
N TYR A 86 6.04 2.26 -14.11
CA TYR A 86 4.65 2.24 -14.56
C TYR A 86 4.24 0.78 -14.74
N LEU A 87 3.14 0.39 -14.11
CA LEU A 87 2.61 -0.96 -14.21
C LEU A 87 1.10 -0.90 -14.44
N GLU A 88 0.66 -1.47 -15.55
CA GLU A 88 -0.76 -1.53 -15.92
C GLU A 88 -1.58 -2.23 -14.81
N LYS A 89 -2.86 -1.89 -14.73
CA LYS A 89 -3.83 -2.55 -13.87
C LYS A 89 -3.94 -4.05 -14.12
N GLY A 90 -4.41 -4.78 -13.11
CA GLY A 90 -4.81 -6.18 -13.27
C GLY A 90 -5.97 -6.33 -14.25
N GLU A 91 -5.98 -7.41 -15.02
CA GLU A 91 -7.05 -7.72 -15.98
C GLU A 91 -8.16 -8.52 -15.30
N LEU A 92 -9.42 -8.08 -15.46
CA LEU A 92 -10.58 -8.84 -14.99
C LEU A 92 -11.01 -9.83 -16.09
N ILE A 93 -10.79 -11.13 -15.86
CA ILE A 93 -11.21 -12.22 -16.75
C ILE A 93 -12.02 -13.22 -15.93
N ASP A 94 -13.26 -13.50 -16.35
CA ASP A 94 -14.17 -14.45 -15.67
C ASP A 94 -14.27 -14.22 -14.15
N GLU A 95 -14.51 -12.97 -13.74
CA GLU A 95 -14.61 -12.52 -12.34
C GLU A 95 -13.33 -12.67 -11.50
N LYS A 96 -12.20 -13.04 -12.11
CA LYS A 96 -10.89 -13.12 -11.46
C LYS A 96 -9.97 -12.02 -11.95
N ILE A 97 -9.25 -11.41 -11.01
CA ILE A 97 -8.20 -10.44 -11.33
C ILE A 97 -6.93 -11.21 -11.66
N ILE A 98 -6.43 -11.05 -12.88
CA ILE A 98 -5.12 -11.53 -13.32
C ILE A 98 -4.12 -10.40 -13.07
N PRO A 99 -3.12 -10.61 -12.19
CA PRO A 99 -2.11 -9.58 -11.92
C PRO A 99 -1.28 -9.24 -13.16
N ARG A 100 -0.82 -8.00 -13.22
CA ARG A 100 0.30 -7.58 -14.09
C ARG A 100 1.57 -7.54 -13.28
N SER A 101 2.67 -8.09 -13.81
CA SER A 101 3.96 -8.09 -13.13
C SER A 101 5.06 -7.60 -14.06
N GLN A 102 6.04 -6.90 -13.51
CA GLN A 102 7.24 -6.48 -14.21
C GLN A 102 8.47 -6.70 -13.34
N ASP A 103 9.55 -7.12 -13.99
CA ASP A 103 10.87 -7.30 -13.38
C ASP A 103 11.73 -6.05 -13.67
N PHE A 104 12.43 -5.59 -12.64
CA PHE A 104 13.29 -4.42 -12.64
C PHE A 104 14.71 -4.85 -12.26
N LEU A 105 15.69 -4.39 -13.03
CA LEU A 105 17.10 -4.71 -12.80
C LEU A 105 17.84 -3.52 -12.19
N PHE A 106 18.69 -3.82 -11.23
CA PHE A 106 19.57 -2.86 -10.57
C PHE A 106 21.02 -3.39 -10.59
N PRO A 107 21.99 -2.65 -11.17
CA PRO A 107 21.79 -1.39 -11.88
C PRO A 107 21.02 -1.58 -13.20
N GLU A 108 20.32 -0.54 -13.65
CA GLU A 108 19.46 -0.60 -14.86
C GLU A 108 20.25 -0.92 -16.14
N ALA A 109 21.50 -0.44 -16.23
CA ALA A 109 22.32 -0.66 -17.41
C ALA A 109 22.67 -2.15 -17.59
N LYS A 110 22.35 -2.71 -18.77
CA LYS A 110 22.47 -4.16 -19.08
C LYS A 110 23.80 -4.81 -18.67
N ARG A 111 24.92 -4.08 -18.72
CA ARG A 111 26.26 -4.59 -18.36
C ARG A 111 26.81 -4.06 -17.04
N ALA A 112 26.11 -3.16 -16.36
CA ALA A 112 26.53 -2.66 -15.05
C ALA A 112 26.23 -3.68 -13.96
N THR A 113 27.07 -3.68 -12.94
CA THR A 113 27.00 -4.53 -11.75
C THR A 113 27.45 -3.71 -10.54
N TYR A 114 26.97 -4.08 -9.36
CA TYR A 114 27.52 -3.59 -8.11
C TYR A 114 28.76 -4.37 -7.71
N SER A 115 29.64 -3.72 -6.95
CA SER A 115 30.78 -4.33 -6.28
C SER A 115 31.09 -3.56 -5.01
N TYR A 116 31.42 -4.26 -3.94
CA TYR A 116 31.92 -3.65 -2.71
C TYR A 116 33.43 -3.44 -2.79
N ILE A 117 33.92 -2.39 -2.13
CA ILE A 117 35.35 -2.11 -1.96
C ILE A 117 35.77 -2.64 -0.59
N ALA A 118 36.99 -3.19 -0.48
CA ALA A 118 37.46 -3.86 0.73
C ALA A 118 37.34 -2.96 1.97
N PRO A 119 36.56 -3.38 2.97
CA PRO A 119 36.51 -2.68 4.25
C PRO A 119 37.83 -2.66 5.02
N ASN A 120 38.13 -1.52 5.66
CA ASN A 120 38.94 -1.54 6.88
C ASN A 120 38.26 -2.45 7.94
N LYS A 121 39.01 -2.92 8.95
CA LYS A 121 38.52 -3.84 10.01
C LYS A 121 37.22 -3.41 10.71
N ASP A 122 36.88 -2.13 10.63
CA ASP A 122 35.76 -1.47 11.32
C ASP A 122 34.38 -1.62 10.66
N ILE A 123 34.27 -2.24 9.47
CA ILE A 123 32.96 -2.45 8.84
C ILE A 123 32.31 -3.73 9.35
N SER A 124 30.99 -3.69 9.48
CA SER A 124 30.17 -4.86 9.75
C SER A 124 30.41 -5.96 8.71
N GLU A 125 30.51 -7.19 9.18
CA GLU A 125 30.57 -8.38 8.32
C GLU A 125 29.23 -8.64 7.62
N TYR A 126 28.14 -8.08 8.15
CA TYR A 126 26.80 -8.22 7.60
C TYR A 126 26.28 -6.87 7.12
N ILE A 127 25.73 -6.89 5.92
CA ILE A 127 25.05 -5.76 5.29
C ILE A 127 23.59 -6.12 5.05
N SER A 128 22.73 -5.11 5.07
CA SER A 128 21.30 -5.28 4.83
C SER A 128 20.93 -4.66 3.49
N LEU A 129 20.39 -5.45 2.57
CA LEU A 129 19.75 -4.93 1.36
C LEU A 129 18.28 -4.68 1.61
N THR A 130 17.77 -3.56 1.14
CA THR A 130 16.36 -3.19 1.24
C THR A 130 15.89 -2.66 -0.11
N THR A 131 14.62 -2.87 -0.42
CA THR A 131 13.95 -2.24 -1.55
C THR A 131 12.68 -1.56 -1.08
N THR A 132 12.43 -0.35 -1.57
CA THR A 132 11.20 0.40 -1.32
C THR A 132 10.48 0.70 -2.62
N PHE A 133 9.16 0.63 -2.59
CA PHE A 133 8.32 1.04 -3.71
C PHE A 133 7.27 2.03 -3.23
N GLN A 134 7.36 3.27 -3.72
CA GLN A 134 6.43 4.34 -3.40
C GLN A 134 5.50 4.56 -4.59
N TYR A 135 4.19 4.61 -4.38
CA TYR A 135 3.21 4.76 -5.45
C TYR A 135 1.96 5.51 -4.97
N GLU A 136 1.19 6.06 -5.92
CA GLU A 136 -0.07 6.74 -5.64
C GLU A 136 -1.27 5.82 -5.85
N ILE A 137 -2.29 6.01 -5.01
CA ILE A 137 -3.50 5.19 -4.99
C ILE A 137 -4.71 6.11 -4.90
N GLU A 138 -5.70 5.80 -5.73
CA GLU A 138 -7.07 6.28 -5.56
C GLU A 138 -7.98 5.08 -5.33
N SER A 139 -8.84 5.15 -4.30
CA SER A 139 -9.74 4.07 -3.93
C SER A 139 -11.16 4.57 -3.71
N ILE A 140 -12.12 3.71 -4.01
CA ILE A 140 -13.55 3.99 -3.83
C ILE A 140 -14.16 2.97 -2.88
N SER A 141 -14.91 3.47 -1.91
CA SER A 141 -15.73 2.67 -1.00
C SER A 141 -17.19 3.08 -1.15
N SER A 142 -18.07 2.12 -1.45
CA SER A 142 -19.49 2.34 -1.71
C SER A 142 -20.37 1.60 -0.71
N THR A 143 -21.43 2.25 -0.25
CA THR A 143 -22.48 1.62 0.55
C THR A 143 -23.84 2.28 0.28
N THR A 144 -24.90 1.79 0.91
CA THR A 144 -26.22 2.42 0.88
C THR A 144 -26.59 2.82 2.30
N ILE A 145 -27.00 4.07 2.47
CA ILE A 145 -27.50 4.59 3.74
C ILE A 145 -29.01 4.77 3.64
N CYS A 146 -29.71 4.38 4.69
CA CYS A 146 -31.14 4.68 4.81
C CYS A 146 -31.34 5.93 5.66
N VAL A 147 -32.29 6.78 5.30
CA VAL A 147 -32.67 7.95 6.09
C VAL A 147 -34.19 7.99 6.21
N SER A 148 -34.72 7.96 7.44
CA SER A 148 -36.15 7.98 7.71
C SER A 148 -36.64 9.37 8.11
N ASN A 149 -37.92 9.61 7.83
CA ASN A 149 -38.65 10.73 8.37
C ASN A 149 -38.73 10.61 9.90
N PRO A 150 -38.26 11.59 10.68
CA PRO A 150 -38.20 11.47 12.14
C PRO A 150 -39.59 11.42 12.82
N TYR A 151 -40.66 11.77 12.10
CA TYR A 151 -42.03 11.72 12.62
C TYR A 151 -42.74 10.39 12.31
N LEU A 152 -42.12 9.53 11.53
CA LEU A 152 -42.65 8.22 11.15
C LEU A 152 -41.71 7.15 11.70
N ASP A 153 -42.24 6.24 12.50
CA ASP A 153 -41.48 5.13 13.05
C ASP A 153 -41.33 4.06 11.94
N ASP A 154 -40.15 4.02 11.31
CA ASP A 154 -39.85 3.06 10.25
C ASP A 154 -38.93 1.94 10.80
N PRO A 155 -39.42 0.68 10.86
CA PRO A 155 -38.65 -0.42 11.43
C PRO A 155 -37.45 -0.87 10.58
N TYR A 156 -37.33 -0.38 9.34
CA TYR A 156 -36.27 -0.73 8.39
C TYR A 156 -35.17 0.34 8.30
N CYS A 157 -35.35 1.48 8.96
CA CYS A 157 -34.49 2.65 8.77
C CYS A 157 -34.15 3.35 10.09
N ASN A 158 -33.08 2.92 10.73
CA ASN A 158 -32.68 3.42 12.04
C ASN A 158 -32.06 4.82 11.95
N ASN A 159 -32.47 5.75 12.82
CA ASN A 159 -31.84 7.08 12.90
C ASN A 159 -30.37 7.04 13.31
N LYS A 160 -29.95 6.00 14.04
CA LYS A 160 -28.56 5.72 14.40
C LYS A 160 -28.22 4.30 13.99
N GLU A 161 -27.14 4.15 13.24
CA GLU A 161 -26.66 2.82 12.85
C GLU A 161 -25.14 2.81 12.64
N ILE A 162 -24.59 1.61 12.70
CA ILE A 162 -23.21 1.32 12.35
C ILE A 162 -23.21 0.52 11.06
N ILE A 163 -22.55 1.04 10.04
CA ILE A 163 -22.46 0.41 8.72
C ILE A 163 -21.06 -0.18 8.58
N ASN A 164 -20.99 -1.51 8.56
CA ASN A 164 -19.76 -2.27 8.33
C ASN A 164 -19.73 -2.95 6.96
N ASN A 165 -20.89 -3.11 6.31
CA ASN A 165 -20.98 -3.72 4.98
C ASN A 165 -20.71 -2.67 3.90
N ILE A 166 -19.43 -2.32 3.74
CA ILE A 166 -18.95 -1.33 2.79
C ILE A 166 -18.26 -2.08 1.66
N LYS A 167 -18.74 -1.91 0.43
CA LYS A 167 -18.06 -2.44 -0.75
C LYS A 167 -16.83 -1.57 -1.00
N ARG A 168 -15.65 -2.14 -0.79
CA ARG A 168 -14.37 -1.42 -0.86
C ARG A 168 -13.45 -2.03 -1.91
N ASP A 169 -12.61 -1.19 -2.50
CA ASP A 169 -11.44 -1.68 -3.23
C ASP A 169 -10.45 -2.33 -2.26
N ASN A 170 -9.65 -3.26 -2.78
CA ASN A 170 -8.55 -3.84 -2.01
C ASN A 170 -7.40 -2.85 -2.10
N THR A 171 -7.25 -2.00 -1.08
CA THR A 171 -6.17 -1.00 -0.99
C THR A 171 -5.66 -0.90 0.44
N PRO A 172 -4.44 -0.40 0.70
CA PRO A 172 -3.84 -0.35 2.04
C PRO A 172 -4.68 0.41 3.07
N LEU A 173 -5.17 1.59 2.72
CA LEU A 173 -6.06 2.41 3.56
C LEU A 173 -7.51 2.22 3.12
N ILE A 174 -8.39 1.98 4.08
CA ILE A 174 -9.80 1.70 3.85
C ILE A 174 -10.70 2.51 4.77
N VAL A 175 -11.98 2.63 4.38
CA VAL A 175 -13.06 2.99 5.29
C VAL A 175 -13.57 1.70 5.95
N SER A 176 -13.19 1.46 7.21
CA SER A 176 -13.55 0.22 7.90
C SER A 176 -14.96 0.24 8.48
N LYS A 177 -15.43 1.43 8.87
CA LYS A 177 -16.74 1.62 9.51
C LYS A 177 -17.29 3.02 9.24
N ILE A 178 -18.61 3.11 9.12
CA ILE A 178 -19.34 4.38 9.10
C ILE A 178 -20.36 4.40 10.24
N GLU A 179 -20.29 5.40 11.13
CA GLU A 179 -21.37 5.69 12.08
C GLU A 179 -22.31 6.72 11.49
N LYS A 180 -23.59 6.37 11.40
CA LYS A 180 -24.65 7.26 10.96
C LYS A 180 -25.44 7.78 12.16
N SER A 181 -25.82 9.05 12.11
CA SER A 181 -26.81 9.65 12.99
C SER A 181 -27.60 10.74 12.28
N THR A 182 -28.91 10.75 12.43
CA THR A 182 -29.80 11.80 11.92
C THR A 182 -30.31 12.67 13.06
N ASN A 183 -30.39 13.99 12.82
CA ASN A 183 -31.03 14.95 13.72
C ASN A 183 -32.09 15.72 12.94
N THR A 184 -33.30 15.84 13.49
CA THR A 184 -34.36 16.66 12.90
C THR A 184 -34.00 18.15 13.02
N LEU A 185 -34.06 18.89 11.92
CA LEU A 185 -33.93 20.35 11.92
C LEU A 185 -35.30 21.03 11.83
N SER A 186 -36.18 20.50 11.00
CA SER A 186 -37.56 20.96 10.81
C SER A 186 -38.47 19.79 10.42
N GLU A 187 -39.76 20.06 10.16
CA GLU A 187 -40.73 19.04 9.73
C GLU A 187 -40.31 18.30 8.45
N ASN A 188 -39.54 18.97 7.57
CA ASN A 188 -39.17 18.46 6.25
C ASN A 188 -37.66 18.38 6.04
N GLU A 189 -36.84 18.66 7.04
CA GLU A 189 -35.39 18.67 6.91
C GLU A 189 -34.72 17.94 8.05
N ILE A 190 -33.74 17.13 7.69
CA ILE A 190 -32.86 16.50 8.65
C ILE A 190 -31.41 16.88 8.38
N LYS A 191 -30.60 16.80 9.43
CA LYS A 191 -29.15 16.78 9.34
C LYS A 191 -28.66 15.35 9.45
N LEU A 192 -28.12 14.82 8.36
CA LEU A 192 -27.39 13.56 8.35
C LEU A 192 -25.96 13.82 8.80
N ASN A 193 -25.49 13.11 9.83
CA ASN A 193 -24.13 13.17 10.33
C ASN A 193 -23.49 11.78 10.18
N LEU A 194 -22.35 11.74 9.52
CA LEU A 194 -21.57 10.53 9.27
C LEU A 194 -20.19 10.67 9.91
N LYS A 195 -19.72 9.59 10.53
CA LYS A 195 -18.32 9.45 10.95
C LYS A 195 -17.68 8.29 10.20
N PHE A 196 -16.66 8.58 9.41
CA PHE A 196 -15.89 7.61 8.65
C PHE A 196 -14.65 7.23 9.46
N TYR A 197 -14.47 5.93 9.71
CA TYR A 197 -13.32 5.39 10.40
C TYR A 197 -12.36 4.83 9.36
N LEU A 198 -11.14 5.37 9.33
CA LEU A 198 -10.08 4.93 8.43
C LEU A 198 -9.20 3.90 9.13
N GLU A 199 -8.82 2.85 8.42
CA GLU A 199 -7.97 1.78 8.93
C GLU A 199 -6.91 1.41 7.90
N LEU A 200 -5.67 1.25 8.36
CA LEU A 200 -4.57 0.75 7.55
C LEU A 200 -4.52 -0.77 7.71
N GLU A 201 -4.89 -1.52 6.67
CA GLU A 201 -4.96 -3.00 6.68
C GLU A 201 -3.68 -3.69 6.19
N GLU A 202 -2.68 -2.91 5.76
CA GLU A 202 -1.46 -3.41 5.13
C GLU A 202 -0.21 -2.81 5.77
N ASN A 203 0.85 -3.63 5.87
CA ASN A 203 2.14 -3.17 6.36
C ASN A 203 2.79 -2.24 5.33
N GLY A 204 3.19 -1.07 5.77
CA GLY A 204 3.82 -0.05 4.93
C GLY A 204 3.66 1.32 5.56
N TYR A 205 3.94 2.35 4.78
CA TYR A 205 3.84 3.73 5.25
C TYR A 205 2.92 4.54 4.34
N LEU A 206 1.95 5.21 4.94
CA LEU A 206 1.15 6.21 4.25
C LEU A 206 2.02 7.42 3.93
N LEU A 207 1.87 7.91 2.71
CA LEU A 207 2.50 9.12 2.20
C LEU A 207 1.41 10.09 1.74
N SER A 208 1.74 11.38 1.71
CA SER A 208 0.85 12.40 1.14
C SER A 208 0.69 12.17 -0.37
N LYS A 209 -0.48 12.48 -0.92
CA LYS A 209 -0.67 12.51 -2.37
C LYS A 209 0.31 13.50 -3.01
N ASN A 210 0.91 13.17 -4.16
CA ASN A 210 1.96 13.95 -4.84
C ASN A 210 3.32 14.02 -4.12
N SER A 211 3.51 13.35 -2.98
CA SER A 211 4.80 13.39 -2.28
C SER A 211 5.90 12.64 -3.01
N LEU A 212 5.56 11.77 -3.97
CA LEU A 212 6.52 11.04 -4.81
C LEU A 212 7.50 12.00 -5.50
N PHE A 213 7.07 13.23 -5.78
CA PHE A 213 7.82 14.22 -6.53
C PHE A 213 8.23 15.45 -5.69
N SER A 214 7.88 15.49 -4.40
CA SER A 214 8.12 16.64 -3.53
C SER A 214 9.08 16.29 -2.40
N GLN A 215 10.07 17.15 -2.15
CA GLN A 215 10.99 17.02 -0.99
C GLN A 215 10.35 17.50 0.33
N GLU A 216 9.10 17.98 0.30
CA GLU A 216 8.43 18.51 1.48
C GLU A 216 7.98 17.38 2.39
N LYS A 217 8.71 17.21 3.50
CA LYS A 217 8.30 16.31 4.57
C LYS A 217 7.22 16.98 5.41
N THR A 218 5.98 16.56 5.24
CA THR A 218 4.91 16.88 6.19
C THR A 218 5.10 16.03 7.46
N SER A 219 4.63 16.54 8.60
CA SER A 219 4.68 15.77 9.85
C SER A 219 3.70 14.58 9.85
N TYR A 220 2.69 14.63 8.98
CA TYR A 220 1.64 13.61 8.85
C TYR A 220 1.25 13.46 7.37
N PRO A 221 0.91 12.24 6.92
CA PRO A 221 0.45 12.02 5.56
C PRO A 221 -0.89 12.72 5.30
N GLU A 222 -0.97 13.39 4.17
CA GLU A 222 -2.13 14.14 3.69
C GLU A 222 -2.94 13.26 2.72
N ILE A 223 -4.14 12.89 3.16
CA ILE A 223 -5.07 12.01 2.45
C ILE A 223 -6.17 12.87 1.82
N GLU A 224 -6.33 12.83 0.51
CA GLU A 224 -7.49 13.40 -0.15
C GLU A 224 -8.73 12.57 0.22
N PHE A 225 -9.77 13.21 0.72
CA PHE A 225 -11.02 12.58 1.13
C PHE A 225 -12.21 13.32 0.54
N ARG A 226 -13.13 12.57 -0.06
CA ARG A 226 -14.43 13.09 -0.48
C ARG A 226 -15.53 12.07 -0.19
N ALA A 227 -16.68 12.52 0.27
CA ALA A 227 -17.86 11.69 0.45
C ALA A 227 -19.00 12.27 -0.38
N ILE A 228 -19.57 11.47 -1.28
CA ILE A 228 -20.59 11.89 -2.25
C ILE A 228 -21.83 11.03 -2.06
N LEU A 229 -22.97 11.69 -1.92
CA LEU A 229 -24.27 11.09 -1.80
C LEU A 229 -25.05 11.20 -3.12
N ASN A 230 -25.65 10.10 -3.58
CA ASN A 230 -26.41 10.01 -4.83
C ASN A 230 -25.71 10.69 -6.03
N GLU A 231 -24.41 10.44 -6.17
CA GLU A 231 -23.54 10.87 -7.27
C GLU A 231 -23.23 12.37 -7.36
N ASN A 232 -24.00 13.25 -6.71
CA ASN A 232 -23.88 14.70 -6.91
C ASN A 232 -23.77 15.54 -5.62
N GLU A 233 -24.15 14.99 -4.47
CA GLU A 233 -24.18 15.75 -3.22
C GLU A 233 -22.95 15.47 -2.37
N GLU A 234 -21.95 16.34 -2.44
CA GLU A 234 -20.75 16.23 -1.62
C GLU A 234 -21.03 16.66 -0.17
N LEU A 235 -20.63 15.83 0.79
CA LEU A 235 -20.82 16.10 2.21
C LEU A 235 -19.80 17.13 2.72
N THR A 236 -20.22 17.98 3.66
CA THR A 236 -19.33 18.92 4.33
C THR A 236 -18.64 18.25 5.52
N CYS A 237 -17.31 18.20 5.54
CA CYS A 237 -16.53 17.56 6.60
C CYS A 237 -15.73 18.56 7.45
N THR A 238 -15.69 18.37 8.77
CA THR A 238 -15.13 19.35 9.72
C THR A 238 -13.63 19.21 9.97
N SER A 239 -13.04 18.07 9.62
CA SER A 239 -11.62 17.74 9.82
C SER A 239 -10.78 17.87 8.54
N LEU A 240 -11.33 18.47 7.48
CA LEU A 240 -10.67 18.61 6.19
C LEU A 240 -10.25 20.06 5.94
N GLU A 241 -9.02 20.24 5.46
CA GLU A 241 -8.53 21.49 4.89
C GLU A 241 -8.46 21.30 3.37
N ASN A 242 -9.33 21.95 2.59
CA ASN A 242 -9.39 21.76 1.12
C ASN A 242 -9.51 20.28 0.69
N ASN A 243 -10.42 19.52 1.32
CA ASN A 243 -10.59 18.06 1.12
C ASN A 243 -9.40 17.19 1.53
N ILE A 244 -8.41 17.75 2.24
CA ILE A 244 -7.25 17.03 2.75
C ILE A 244 -7.45 16.71 4.22
N PHE A 245 -7.25 15.44 4.56
CA PHE A 245 -7.20 14.92 5.92
C PHE A 245 -5.75 14.61 6.31
N LYS A 246 -5.29 15.15 7.43
CA LYS A 246 -3.97 14.82 8.00
C LYS A 246 -4.11 13.57 8.87
N PHE A 247 -3.68 12.42 8.35
CA PHE A 247 -3.85 11.14 9.01
C PHE A 247 -2.87 10.97 10.18
N LYS A 248 -3.42 10.66 11.36
CA LYS A 248 -2.65 10.28 12.55
C LYS A 248 -3.20 8.98 13.09
N GLU A 249 -2.36 8.13 13.65
CA GLU A 249 -2.80 6.84 14.21
C GLU A 249 -3.88 6.99 15.29
N ASP A 250 -3.84 8.07 16.07
CA ASP A 250 -4.82 8.40 17.11
C ASP A 250 -6.00 9.25 16.61
N GLN A 251 -5.93 9.76 15.38
CA GLN A 251 -6.95 10.59 14.73
C GLN A 251 -7.23 10.05 13.32
N ASN A 252 -8.04 8.99 13.24
CA ASN A 252 -8.41 8.30 12.01
C ASN A 252 -9.92 8.42 11.68
N ILE A 253 -10.59 9.43 12.25
CA ILE A 253 -12.04 9.63 12.10
C ILE A 253 -12.31 10.93 11.36
N ILE A 254 -13.05 10.84 10.25
CA ILE A 254 -13.51 12.00 9.48
C ILE A 254 -15.00 12.19 9.73
N GLN A 255 -15.39 13.39 10.18
CA GLN A 255 -16.78 13.71 10.47
C GLN A 255 -17.36 14.58 9.36
N CYS A 256 -18.44 14.11 8.74
CA CYS A 256 -19.12 14.81 7.67
C CYS A 256 -20.61 14.96 7.95
N SER A 257 -21.24 15.95 7.34
CA SER A 257 -22.67 16.15 7.44
C SER A 257 -23.26 16.79 6.18
N ILE A 258 -24.56 16.57 6.00
CA ILE A 258 -25.36 17.19 4.95
C ILE A 258 -26.80 17.40 5.47
N ILE A 259 -27.48 18.41 4.94
CA ILE A 259 -28.90 18.66 5.20
C ILE A 259 -29.70 18.09 4.05
N LEU A 260 -30.67 17.23 4.35
CA LEU A 260 -31.48 16.55 3.34
C LEU A 260 -32.96 16.90 3.54
N PRO A 261 -33.68 17.22 2.45
CA PRO A 261 -35.12 17.33 2.49
C PRO A 261 -35.75 15.93 2.55
N ILE A 262 -36.65 15.69 3.50
CA ILE A 262 -37.44 14.46 3.60
C ILE A 262 -38.90 14.77 3.27
N LYS A 263 -39.39 14.20 2.17
CA LYS A 263 -40.79 14.32 1.72
C LYS A 263 -41.56 13.00 1.72
N GLN A 264 -40.90 11.91 2.05
CA GLN A 264 -41.42 10.55 2.06
C GLN A 264 -40.98 9.84 3.34
N ASP A 265 -41.57 8.68 3.62
CA ASP A 265 -41.37 7.96 4.88
C ASP A 265 -39.90 7.60 5.13
N PHE A 266 -39.19 7.15 4.10
CA PHE A 266 -37.75 6.95 4.12
C PHE A 266 -37.15 7.09 2.72
N ILE A 267 -35.86 7.42 2.65
CA ILE A 267 -35.05 7.46 1.42
C ILE A 267 -33.83 6.54 1.58
N GLN A 268 -33.49 5.80 0.54
CA GLN A 268 -32.23 5.07 0.44
C GLN A 268 -31.30 5.84 -0.49
N LEU A 269 -30.08 6.08 -0.02
CA LEU A 269 -29.12 6.93 -0.69
C LEU A 269 -27.82 6.15 -0.88
N LYS A 270 -27.26 6.19 -2.09
CA LYS A 270 -25.95 5.63 -2.36
C LYS A 270 -24.90 6.58 -1.81
N LEU A 271 -23.95 6.05 -1.03
CA LEU A 271 -22.83 6.79 -0.48
C LEU A 271 -21.54 6.24 -1.07
N ASP A 272 -20.82 7.07 -1.80
CA ASP A 272 -19.48 6.78 -2.33
C ASP A 272 -18.45 7.63 -1.58
N THR A 273 -17.38 6.99 -1.11
CA THR A 273 -16.25 7.63 -0.43
C THR A 273 -15.00 7.43 -1.25
N TYR A 274 -14.29 8.52 -1.52
CA TYR A 274 -13.08 8.56 -2.34
C TYR A 274 -11.90 8.87 -1.43
N LEU A 275 -10.85 8.07 -1.53
CA LEU A 275 -9.57 8.29 -0.87
C LEU A 275 -8.47 8.44 -1.93
N GLY A 276 -7.59 9.42 -1.77
CA GLY A 276 -6.40 9.62 -2.61
C GLY A 276 -5.16 9.84 -1.75
N TYR A 277 -4.14 9.00 -1.91
CA TYR A 277 -2.93 9.06 -1.07
C TYR A 277 -1.74 8.38 -1.74
N GLY A 278 -0.54 8.58 -1.19
CA GLY A 278 0.63 7.78 -1.54
C GLY A 278 0.86 6.64 -0.55
N PHE A 279 1.49 5.55 -0.99
CA PHE A 279 1.84 4.42 -0.13
C PHE A 279 3.26 3.94 -0.41
N MET A 280 3.96 3.49 0.63
CA MET A 280 5.30 2.92 0.51
C MET A 280 5.34 1.49 1.06
N LEU A 281 5.66 0.56 0.16
CA LEU A 281 6.07 -0.80 0.50
C LEU A 281 7.58 -0.85 0.76
N ARG A 282 8.01 -1.74 1.65
CA ARG A 282 9.42 -1.91 1.98
C ARG A 282 9.72 -3.36 2.34
N THR A 283 10.43 -4.05 1.45
CA THR A 283 10.87 -5.43 1.71
C THR A 283 11.61 -5.56 3.03
N GLU A 284 11.36 -6.64 3.76
CA GLU A 284 12.21 -7.08 4.85
C GLU A 284 13.71 -7.09 4.46
N PRO A 285 14.61 -6.60 5.33
CA PRO A 285 16.01 -6.50 4.98
C PRO A 285 16.68 -7.86 4.75
N ILE A 286 17.29 -8.05 3.58
CA ILE A 286 18.07 -9.25 3.27
C ILE A 286 19.48 -9.07 3.80
N GLN A 287 19.91 -9.96 4.70
CA GLN A 287 21.27 -9.95 5.22
C GLN A 287 22.22 -10.66 4.26
N ILE A 288 23.31 -9.99 3.92
CA ILE A 288 24.42 -10.53 3.12
C ILE A 288 25.72 -10.42 3.90
N LYS A 289 26.54 -11.46 3.81
CA LYS A 289 27.84 -11.53 4.47
C LYS A 289 28.92 -11.00 3.54
N LEU A 290 29.79 -10.13 4.02
CA LEU A 290 30.99 -9.69 3.33
C LEU A 290 32.20 -10.43 3.89
N LYS A 291 33.00 -11.06 3.01
CA LYS A 291 34.25 -11.70 3.43
C LYS A 291 35.24 -10.61 3.84
N LYS A 292 35.70 -10.67 5.08
CA LYS A 292 36.84 -9.88 5.54
C LYS A 292 38.13 -10.52 5.03
N GLU A 293 39.03 -9.71 4.49
CA GLU A 293 40.37 -10.18 4.15
C GLU A 293 41.09 -10.65 5.42
N GLU A 294 41.45 -11.93 5.45
CA GLU A 294 42.34 -12.50 6.46
C GLU A 294 43.77 -12.10 6.09
N TYR A 295 44.23 -10.95 6.58
CA TYR A 295 45.65 -10.57 6.57
C TYR A 295 46.43 -11.26 7.69
#